data_AF-A0A2I1FFZ0-F1
#
_entry.id   AF-A0A2I1FFZ0-F1
#
_cell.length_a   1.000
_cell.length_b   1.000
_cell.length_c   1.000
_cell.angle_alpha   90.00
_cell.angle_beta   90.00
_cell.angle_gamma   90.00
#
_symmetry.space_group_name_H-M   'P 1'
#
loop_
_entity.id
_entity.type
_entity.pdbx_description
1 polymer ?
#
loop_
_entity_poly.entity_id
_entity_poly.type
_entity_poly.pdbx_seq_one_letter_code
_entity_poly.pdbx_strand_id
1 'polypeptide(L)'
;MHLDKYYPIYFNQPQIASKHIHRLLFHLLSHGYEDYTPINSSSFLGTFHRNDQITRVDYVWSCPLLKGFVLTAYIFDAQDICTSDHNPVITYYDMSLLFASTKLARA
;
A
#
# COMPACT_ATOMS: atom_id res chain seq x y z
N MET A 1 -9.33 -1.30 -14.22
CA MET A 1 -8.54 -2.40 -14.83
C MET A 1 -9.36 -3.70 -14.75
N HIS A 2 -9.28 -4.67 -15.67
CA HIS A 2 -10.02 -5.95 -15.53
C HIS A 2 -9.35 -6.85 -14.47
N LEU A 3 -9.52 -6.54 -13.19
CA LEU A 3 -8.91 -7.26 -12.07
C LEU A 3 -9.30 -8.74 -12.03
N ASP A 4 -10.49 -9.08 -12.53
CA ASP A 4 -10.97 -10.46 -12.70
C ASP A 4 -10.05 -11.30 -13.59
N LYS A 5 -9.42 -10.67 -14.59
CA LYS A 5 -8.44 -11.32 -15.47
C LYS A 5 -7.08 -11.55 -14.79
N TYR A 6 -6.63 -10.61 -13.96
CA TYR A 6 -5.28 -10.64 -13.38
C TYR A 6 -5.23 -11.25 -11.98
N TYR A 7 -6.35 -11.23 -11.26
CA TYR A 7 -6.47 -11.65 -9.87
C TYR A 7 -7.67 -12.58 -9.65
N PRO A 8 -7.81 -13.67 -10.43
CA PRO A 8 -9.01 -14.51 -10.41
C PRO A 8 -9.27 -15.17 -9.05
N ILE A 9 -8.22 -15.44 -8.25
CA ILE A 9 -8.36 -16.04 -6.93
C ILE A 9 -9.17 -15.15 -5.96
N TYR A 10 -9.11 -13.84 -6.12
CA TYR A 10 -9.83 -12.90 -5.25
C TYR A 10 -11.34 -12.91 -5.52
N PHE A 11 -11.73 -13.13 -6.78
CA PHE A 11 -13.14 -13.18 -7.18
C PHE A 11 -13.74 -14.58 -7.04
N ASN A 12 -12.97 -15.62 -7.36
CA ASN A 12 -13.47 -16.99 -7.41
C ASN A 12 -13.28 -17.74 -6.08
N GLN A 13 -12.30 -17.36 -5.26
CA GLN A 13 -11.96 -18.06 -4.02
C GLN A 13 -11.60 -17.07 -2.88
N PRO A 14 -12.55 -16.17 -2.49
CA PRO A 14 -12.26 -15.06 -1.59
C PRO A 14 -11.73 -15.49 -0.21
N GLN A 15 -12.18 -16.64 0.31
CA GLN A 15 -11.70 -17.17 1.60
C GLN A 15 -10.22 -17.60 1.54
N ILE A 16 -9.80 -18.22 0.43
CA ILE A 16 -8.41 -18.65 0.23
C ILE A 16 -7.52 -17.42 0.02
N ALA A 17 -7.97 -16.47 -0.79
CA ALA A 17 -7.28 -15.20 -0.98
C ALA A 17 -7.08 -14.46 0.36
N SER A 18 -8.12 -14.39 1.18
CA SER A 18 -8.05 -13.79 2.53
C SER A 18 -7.02 -14.50 3.42
N LYS A 19 -7.00 -15.84 3.43
CA LYS A 19 -6.00 -16.62 4.18
C LYS A 19 -4.57 -16.36 3.69
N HIS A 20 -4.38 -16.21 2.38
CA HIS A 20 -3.06 -15.90 1.80
C HIS A 20 -2.58 -14.51 2.20
N ILE A 21 -3.44 -13.49 2.10
CA ILE A 21 -3.12 -12.14 2.58
C ILE A 21 -2.77 -12.18 4.06
N HIS A 22 -3.60 -12.80 4.90
CA HIS A 22 -3.36 -12.85 6.33
C HIS A 22 -1.99 -13.45 6.67
N ARG A 23 -1.60 -14.55 6.00
CA ARG A 23 -0.27 -15.15 6.16
C ARG A 23 0.86 -14.21 5.73
N LEU A 24 0.69 -13.48 4.63
CA LEU A 24 1.67 -12.51 4.15
C LEU A 24 1.84 -11.35 5.14
N LEU A 25 0.74 -10.73 5.58
CA LEU A 25 0.78 -9.61 6.52
C LEU A 25 1.40 -10.04 7.86
N PHE A 26 1.04 -11.23 8.36
CA PHE A 26 1.65 -11.78 9.56
C PHE A 26 3.16 -12.03 9.39
N HIS A 27 3.57 -12.55 8.23
CA HIS A 27 4.99 -12.74 7.91
C HIS A 27 5.76 -11.42 7.88
N LEU A 28 5.19 -10.35 7.31
CA LEU A 28 5.82 -9.02 7.30
C LEU A 28 6.02 -8.50 8.73
N LEU A 29 4.97 -8.55 9.56
CA LEU A 29 5.04 -8.18 10.97
C LEU A 29 6.11 -8.97 11.74
N SER A 30 6.16 -10.30 11.52
CA SER A 30 7.13 -11.16 12.21
C SER A 30 8.59 -10.87 11.82
N HIS A 31 8.82 -10.21 10.68
CA HIS A 31 10.14 -9.80 10.21
C HIS A 31 10.42 -8.31 10.46
N GLY A 32 9.62 -7.66 11.31
CA GLY A 32 9.82 -6.28 11.74
C GLY A 32 9.41 -5.23 10.72
N TYR A 33 8.67 -5.60 9.67
CA TYR A 33 8.04 -4.61 8.82
C TYR A 33 6.89 -3.93 9.57
N GLU A 34 6.71 -2.65 9.32
CA GLU A 34 5.65 -1.83 9.90
C GLU A 34 4.63 -1.44 8.82
N ASP A 35 3.35 -1.49 9.18
CA ASP A 35 2.24 -1.05 8.32
C ASP A 35 2.12 0.47 8.39
N TYR A 36 2.41 1.14 7.28
CA TYR A 36 2.25 2.58 7.09
C TYR A 36 1.06 2.90 6.18
N THR A 37 0.20 1.91 5.90
CA THR A 37 -0.98 2.14 5.07
C THR A 37 -1.86 3.18 5.75
N PRO A 38 -2.23 4.27 5.05
CA PRO A 38 -3.00 5.36 5.67
C PRO A 38 -4.33 4.83 6.22
N ILE A 39 -4.64 5.23 7.45
CA ILE A 39 -5.95 4.95 8.05
C ILE A 39 -6.88 6.07 7.60
N ASN A 40 -7.99 5.70 6.98
CA ASN A 40 -8.98 6.69 6.59
C ASN A 40 -9.84 7.11 7.77
N SER A 41 -9.98 8.42 7.98
CA SER A 41 -11.02 8.97 8.85
C SER A 41 -12.34 9.17 8.08
N SER A 42 -12.31 9.16 6.75
CA SER A 42 -13.49 9.32 5.89
C SER A 42 -13.98 7.98 5.37
N SER A 43 -15.31 7.78 5.38
CA SER A 43 -15.97 6.64 4.75
C SER A 43 -15.95 6.68 3.22
N PHE A 44 -15.59 7.82 2.62
CA PHE A 44 -15.60 8.05 1.18
C PHE A 44 -14.24 7.96 0.51
N LEU A 45 -13.18 7.76 1.29
CA LEU A 45 -11.83 7.67 0.76
C LEU A 45 -11.32 6.25 1.01
N GLY A 46 -10.83 5.61 -0.03
CA GLY A 46 -10.23 4.28 0.01
C GLY A 46 -9.25 4.13 -1.13
N THR A 47 -8.56 3.00 -1.19
CA THR A 47 -7.58 2.76 -2.27
C THR A 47 -8.24 2.13 -3.49
N PHE A 48 -9.43 1.54 -3.34
CA PHE A 48 -10.17 0.90 -4.42
C PHE A 48 -11.66 1.19 -4.34
N HIS A 49 -12.24 1.55 -5.50
CA HIS A 49 -13.63 1.94 -5.67
C HIS A 49 -14.27 1.06 -6.76
N ARG A 50 -15.30 0.30 -6.42
CA ARG A 50 -16.06 -0.49 -7.39
C ARG A 50 -17.48 -0.75 -6.92
N ASN A 51 -18.47 -0.55 -7.79
CA ASN A 51 -19.89 -0.83 -7.52
C ASN A 51 -20.35 -0.21 -6.19
N ASP A 52 -20.05 1.07 -5.96
CA ASP A 52 -20.33 1.83 -4.72
C ASP A 52 -19.67 1.28 -3.44
N GLN A 53 -18.74 0.33 -3.58
CA GLN A 53 -17.92 -0.16 -2.49
C GLN A 53 -16.55 0.50 -2.51
N ILE A 54 -16.16 0.98 -1.33
CA ILE A 54 -14.86 1.59 -1.09
C ILE A 54 -14.10 0.65 -0.17
N THR A 55 -12.97 0.13 -0.65
CA THR A 55 -12.15 -0.81 0.10
C THR A 55 -10.68 -0.42 0.07
N ARG A 56 -9.92 -0.98 1.01
CA ARG A 56 -8.48 -0.79 1.13
C ARG A 56 -7.78 -2.08 0.76
N VAL A 57 -7.28 -2.14 -0.47
CA VAL A 57 -6.60 -3.30 -1.05
C VAL A 57 -5.14 -3.02 -1.39
N ASP A 58 -4.75 -1.75 -1.39
CA ASP A 58 -3.38 -1.28 -1.59
C ASP A 58 -2.79 -0.93 -0.22
N TYR A 59 -1.61 -1.48 0.06
CA TYR A 59 -0.95 -1.38 1.37
C TYR A 59 0.46 -0.82 1.21
N VAL A 60 0.90 -0.08 2.23
CA VAL A 60 2.26 0.43 2.34
C VAL A 60 2.91 -0.23 3.54
N TRP A 61 3.94 -1.03 3.30
CA TRP A 61 4.74 -1.67 4.34
C TRP A 61 6.18 -1.20 4.24
N SER A 62 6.78 -0.85 5.38
CA SER A 62 8.17 -0.39 5.45
C SER A 62 9.02 -1.38 6.21
N CYS A 63 10.19 -1.70 5.68
CA CYS A 63 11.14 -2.58 6.38
C CYS A 63 11.82 -1.83 7.54
N PRO A 64 12.45 -2.56 8.49
CA PRO A 64 13.17 -1.94 9.60
C PRO A 64 14.22 -0.90 9.20
N LEU A 65 14.81 -1.02 8.00
CA LEU A 65 15.81 -0.08 7.51
C LEU A 65 15.19 1.27 7.11
N LEU A 66 13.99 1.25 6.52
CA LEU A 66 13.37 2.44 5.95
C LEU A 66 12.44 3.15 6.93
N LYS A 67 11.96 2.47 7.98
CA LYS A 67 10.99 3.04 8.93
C LYS A 67 11.46 4.34 9.58
N GLY A 68 12.76 4.47 9.87
CA GLY A 68 13.33 5.68 10.47
C GLY A 68 13.26 6.91 9.57
N PHE A 69 12.97 6.71 8.28
CA PHE A 69 12.88 7.78 7.29
C PHE A 69 11.44 8.03 6.83
N VAL A 70 10.46 7.19 7.17
CA VAL A 70 9.07 7.41 6.73
C VAL A 70 8.47 8.58 7.50
N LEU A 71 8.02 9.61 6.78
CA LEU A 71 7.35 10.76 7.39
C LEU A 71 5.84 10.52 7.51
N THR A 72 5.21 10.15 6.40
CA THR A 72 3.77 9.90 6.35
C THR A 72 3.39 9.17 5.06
N ALA A 73 2.18 8.62 5.01
CA ALA A 73 1.55 8.16 3.79
C ALA A 73 0.12 8.71 3.71
N TYR A 74 -0.38 8.94 2.50
CA TYR A 74 -1.75 9.40 2.29
C TYR A 74 -2.36 8.76 1.04
N ILE A 75 -3.68 8.59 1.08
CA ILE A 75 -4.47 8.20 -0.09
C ILE A 75 -4.79 9.47 -0.86
N PHE A 76 -4.39 9.53 -2.12
CA PHE A 76 -4.71 10.63 -3.01
C PHE A 76 -6.04 10.37 -3.70
N ASP A 77 -7.03 11.22 -3.44
CA ASP A 77 -8.34 11.10 -4.07
C ASP A 77 -8.24 11.48 -5.55
N ALA A 78 -8.23 10.46 -6.40
CA ALA A 78 -8.06 10.60 -7.84
C ALA A 78 -9.36 10.37 -8.60
N GLN A 79 -10.50 10.24 -7.92
CA GLN A 79 -11.80 9.91 -8.52
C GLN A 79 -12.19 10.87 -9.65
N ASP A 80 -11.89 12.16 -9.50
CA ASP A 80 -12.29 13.17 -10.49
C ASP A 80 -11.29 13.33 -11.65
N ILE A 81 -10.14 12.65 -11.60
CA ILE A 81 -9.01 12.90 -12.51
C ILE A 81 -8.41 11.64 -13.13
N CYS A 82 -8.81 10.44 -12.69
CA CYS A 82 -8.21 9.18 -13.09
C CYS A 82 -9.26 8.19 -13.63
N THR A 83 -8.88 7.43 -14.67
CA THR A 83 -9.71 6.34 -15.22
C THR A 83 -9.52 5.02 -14.47
N SER A 84 -8.72 5.02 -13.40
CA SER A 84 -8.47 3.84 -12.57
C SER A 84 -9.56 3.69 -11.51
N ASP A 85 -9.89 2.45 -11.18
CA ASP A 85 -10.67 2.06 -10.01
C ASP A 85 -9.86 2.13 -8.70
N HIS A 86 -8.58 2.53 -8.77
CA HIS A 86 -7.72 2.72 -7.62
C HIS A 86 -7.29 4.18 -7.41
N ASN A 87 -7.34 4.61 -6.15
CA ASN A 87 -6.71 5.84 -5.68
C ASN A 87 -5.24 5.56 -5.34
N PRO A 88 -4.29 6.39 -5.81
CA PRO A 88 -2.88 6.23 -5.45
C PRO A 88 -2.67 6.35 -3.94
N VAL A 89 -1.75 5.54 -3.41
CA VAL A 89 -1.19 5.74 -2.08
C VAL A 89 0.21 6.31 -2.23
N ILE A 90 0.47 7.45 -1.61
CA ILE A 90 1.73 8.16 -1.73
C ILE A 90 2.40 8.19 -0.36
N THR A 91 3.65 7.76 -0.30
CA THR A 91 4.48 7.74 0.90
C THR A 91 5.58 8.78 0.79
N TYR A 92 5.70 9.63 1.79
CA TYR A 92 6.78 10.60 1.90
C TYR A 92 7.86 10.09 2.84
N TYR A 93 9.10 10.25 2.39
CA TYR A 93 10.30 9.94 3.16
C TYR A 93 11.09 11.23 3.43
N ASP A 94 11.80 11.24 4.54
CA ASP A 94 12.75 12.29 4.86
C ASP A 94 13.93 12.28 3.88
N MET A 95 14.43 13.48 3.53
CA MET A 95 15.56 13.62 2.60
C MET A 95 16.84 12.94 3.10
N SER A 96 16.99 12.74 4.42
CA SER A 96 18.08 11.95 5.00
C SER A 96 18.16 10.53 4.46
N LEU A 97 17.06 9.96 3.95
CA LEU A 97 17.08 8.68 3.24
C LEU A 97 17.99 8.72 2.02
N LEU A 98 17.95 9.81 1.24
CA LEU A 98 18.79 9.96 0.06
C LEU A 98 20.28 9.98 0.46
N PHE A 99 20.62 10.75 1.51
CA PHE A 99 21.99 10.82 2.02
C PHE A 99 22.47 9.48 2.59
N ALA A 100 21.60 8.76 3.31
CA ALA A 100 21.92 7.45 3.86
C ALA A 100 22.08 6.36 2.78
N SER A 101 21.40 6.51 1.64
CA SER A 101 21.44 5.57 0.52
C SER A 101 22.53 5.87 -0.51
N THR A 102 23.08 7.08 -0.53
CA THR A 102 24.26 7.40 -1.34
C THR A 102 25.54 6.83 -0.70
N LYS A 103 26.13 5.80 -1.32
CA LYS A 103 27.53 5.43 -1.03
C LYS A 103 28.46 6.48 -1.64
N LEU A 104 29.42 6.96 -0.84
CA LEU A 104 30.52 7.76 -1.38
C LEU A 104 31.28 6.93 -2.41
N ALA A 105 31.39 7.42 -3.64
CA ALA A 105 32.42 6.96 -4.57
C ALA A 105 33.77 7.36 -3.97
N ARG A 106 34.54 6.39 -3.47
CA ARG A 106 35.91 6.63 -3.02
C ARG A 106 36.79 6.78 -4.26
N ALA A 107 37.52 7.88 -4.35
CA ALA A 107 38.59 8.09 -5.32
C ALA A 107 39.86 7.37 -4.88
#